data_AF-A0A4P9YVH3-F1
#
_entry.id   AF-A0A4P9YVH3-F1
#
_cell.length_a   1.000
_cell.length_b   1.000
_cell.length_c   1.000
_cell.angle_alpha   90.00
_cell.angle_beta   90.00
_cell.angle_gamma   90.00
#
_symmetry.space_group_name_H-M   'P 1'
#
loop_
_entity.id
_entity.type
_entity.pdbx_description
1 polymer ?
#
loop_
_entity_poly.entity_id
_entity_poly.type
_entity_poly.pdbx_seq_one_letter_code
_entity_poly.pdbx_strand_id
1 'polypeptide(L)'
;MAWYITGYHRHRRQQRRQFRLALGLLLLCWAGLSWLIWELLPLDDGYVSRWAASPKTKSSSAASHDPDHRPAPPAARAYPSESLRALLGALAPYPLAMANESQAGEVPPTCELVHFQLLARDGTHYPSAIEQADFDALETALRVHASAEWPAWLREWQSPAYPPEQLTGQGRQELAQLAQRDVKRYRRWLHSLAYERHRNAWYASAAMPR
;
A
#
# COMPACT_ATOMS: atom_id res chain seq x y z
N MET A 1 3.79 30.06 52.99
CA MET A 1 3.43 29.40 51.71
C MET A 1 4.61 29.25 50.73
N ALA A 2 5.87 29.23 51.17
CA ALA A 2 7.05 29.17 50.28
C ALA A 2 7.78 27.80 50.28
N TRP A 3 7.33 26.81 51.07
CA TRP A 3 8.05 25.56 51.29
C TRP A 3 7.61 24.38 50.39
N TYR A 4 6.55 24.54 49.58
CA TYR A 4 6.03 23.46 48.73
C TYR A 4 6.62 23.42 47.31
N ILE A 5 7.27 24.49 46.84
CA ILE A 5 7.74 24.58 45.44
C ILE A 5 9.11 23.92 45.23
N THR A 6 9.94 23.83 46.27
CA THR A 6 11.31 23.29 46.16
C THR A 6 11.37 21.77 46.06
N GLY A 7 10.39 21.04 46.63
CA GLY A 7 10.32 19.58 46.54
C GLY A 7 10.02 19.06 45.12
N TYR A 8 9.15 19.74 44.39
CA TYR A 8 8.70 19.31 43.06
C TYR A 8 9.81 19.35 42.01
N HIS A 9 10.71 20.34 42.08
CA HIS A 9 11.83 20.45 41.15
C HIS A 9 12.91 19.39 41.36
N ARG A 10 13.11 18.92 42.60
CA ARG A 10 14.09 17.86 42.90
C ARG A 10 13.64 16.52 42.32
N HIS A 11 12.35 16.20 42.45
CA HIS A 11 11.76 14.97 41.90
C HIS A 11 11.83 14.91 40.37
N ARG A 12 11.50 16.01 39.66
CA ARG A 12 11.58 16.05 38.19
C ARG A 12 13.01 15.89 37.66
N ARG A 13 14.03 16.41 38.35
CA ARG A 13 15.43 16.23 37.95
C ARG A 13 15.88 14.78 38.11
N GLN A 14 15.41 14.09 39.15
CA GLN A 14 15.71 12.68 39.38
C GLN A 14 15.05 11.77 38.33
N GLN A 15 13.77 12.01 38.00
CA GLN A 15 13.08 11.27 36.94
C GLN A 15 13.74 11.46 35.56
N ARG A 16 14.16 12.68 35.20
CA ARG A 16 14.85 12.93 33.92
C ARG A 16 16.20 12.21 33.81
N ARG A 17 16.93 12.06 34.92
CA ARG A 17 18.20 11.30 34.93
C ARG A 17 17.94 9.81 34.76
N GLN A 18 16.95 9.25 35.48
CA GLN A 18 16.60 7.84 35.32
C GLN A 18 16.10 7.52 33.91
N PHE A 19 15.30 8.41 33.31
CA PHE A 19 14.83 8.25 31.94
C PHE A 19 15.96 8.25 30.90
N ARG A 20 16.95 9.16 31.04
CA ARG A 20 18.11 9.20 30.13
C ARG A 20 18.99 7.95 30.24
N LEU A 21 19.17 7.41 31.45
CA LEU A 21 19.92 6.17 31.65
C LEU A 21 19.18 4.95 31.07
N ALA A 22 17.86 4.87 31.28
CA ALA A 22 17.03 3.81 30.70
C ALA A 22 17.04 3.85 29.16
N LEU A 23 16.93 5.05 28.57
CA LEU A 23 17.00 5.23 27.12
C LEU A 23 18.38 4.86 26.55
N GLY A 24 19.46 5.25 27.24
CA GLY A 24 20.82 4.89 26.84
C GLY A 24 21.07 3.37 26.86
N LEU A 25 20.58 2.68 27.89
CA LEU A 25 20.67 1.21 27.98
C LEU A 25 19.85 0.51 26.89
N LEU A 26 18.66 1.01 26.57
CA LEU A 26 17.83 0.48 25.48
C LEU A 26 18.53 0.63 24.12
N LEU A 27 19.15 1.77 23.84
CA LEU A 27 19.88 1.99 22.59
C LEU A 27 21.12 1.09 22.48
N LEU A 28 21.84 0.85 23.59
CA LEU A 28 22.97 -0.07 23.62
C LEU A 28 22.53 -1.53 23.42
N CYS A 29 21.43 -1.96 24.04
CA CYS A 29 20.85 -3.27 23.80
C CYS A 29 20.39 -3.43 22.35
N TRP A 30 19.78 -2.40 21.76
CA TRP A 30 19.32 -2.45 20.38
C TRP A 30 20.49 -2.56 19.40
N ALA A 31 21.53 -1.73 19.55
CA ALA A 31 22.73 -1.79 18.73
C ALA A 31 23.46 -3.15 18.84
N GLY A 32 23.52 -3.73 20.05
CA GLY A 32 24.08 -5.06 20.26
C GLY A 32 23.25 -6.16 19.59
N LEU A 33 21.91 -6.08 19.64
CA LEU A 33 21.03 -7.04 18.99
C LEU A 33 21.10 -6.93 17.45
N SER A 34 21.17 -5.72 16.91
CA SER A 34 21.31 -5.49 15.46
C SER A 34 22.61 -6.08 14.92
N TRP A 35 23.71 -5.93 15.67
CA TRP A 35 25.00 -6.53 15.30
C TRP A 35 24.95 -8.06 15.34
N LEU A 36 24.34 -8.65 16.39
CA LEU A 36 24.17 -10.10 16.50
C LEU A 36 23.29 -10.69 15.39
N ILE A 37 22.23 -9.97 14.98
CA ILE A 37 21.35 -10.38 13.87
C ILE A 37 22.13 -10.35 12.55
N TRP A 38 22.98 -9.36 12.33
CA TRP A 38 23.80 -9.25 11.11
C TRP A 38 24.85 -10.36 11.01
N GLU A 39 25.39 -10.82 12.15
CA GLU A 39 26.45 -11.82 12.18
C GLU A 39 25.91 -13.27 12.21
N LEU A 40 24.68 -13.49 12.65
CA LEU A 40 24.05 -14.82 12.74
C LEU A 40 23.11 -15.17 11.58
N LEU A 41 22.75 -14.22 10.72
CA LEU A 41 22.05 -14.52 9.47
C LEU A 41 23.06 -14.64 8.32
N PRO A 42 23.46 -15.86 7.92
CA PRO A 42 24.08 -16.01 6.62
C PRO A 42 23.07 -15.51 5.58
N LEU A 43 23.39 -14.41 4.89
CA LEU A 43 22.71 -14.04 3.66
C LEU A 43 22.94 -15.19 2.67
N ASP A 44 21.97 -16.08 2.60
CA ASP A 44 21.94 -17.15 1.62
C ASP A 44 21.68 -16.51 0.25
N ASP A 45 22.74 -16.39 -0.57
CA ASP A 45 22.72 -15.87 -1.95
C ASP A 45 21.71 -16.62 -2.86
N GLY A 46 21.07 -17.69 -2.35
CA GLY A 46 20.08 -18.49 -3.05
C GLY A 46 18.74 -17.82 -3.38
N TYR A 47 18.40 -16.66 -2.79
CA TYR A 47 17.07 -16.05 -3.03
C TYR A 47 16.94 -15.39 -4.42
N VAL A 48 18.04 -14.94 -5.01
CA VAL A 48 18.04 -14.32 -6.37
C VAL A 48 17.95 -15.39 -7.47
N SER A 49 18.43 -16.61 -7.21
CA SER A 49 18.51 -17.70 -8.19
C SER A 49 17.16 -18.32 -8.57
N ARG A 50 16.09 -18.06 -7.81
CA ARG A 50 14.76 -18.67 -8.04
C ARG A 50 13.98 -18.05 -9.21
N TRP A 51 14.35 -16.85 -9.66
CA TRP A 51 13.67 -16.15 -10.75
C TRP A 51 14.29 -16.40 -12.13
N ALA A 52 15.46 -17.06 -12.20
CA ALA A 52 16.15 -17.35 -13.46
C ALA A 52 15.69 -18.64 -14.17
N ALA A 53 14.85 -19.46 -13.53
CA ALA A 53 14.35 -20.70 -14.13
C ALA A 53 13.12 -20.44 -15.01
N SER A 54 13.37 -19.90 -16.20
CA SER A 54 12.35 -19.81 -17.26
C SER A 54 11.92 -21.22 -17.70
N PRO A 55 10.62 -21.53 -17.80
CA PRO A 55 10.17 -22.85 -18.24
C PRO A 55 10.55 -23.06 -19.71
N LYS A 56 11.37 -24.09 -19.97
CA LYS A 56 11.70 -24.57 -21.32
C LYS A 56 10.41 -24.97 -22.03
N THR A 57 9.91 -24.11 -22.90
CA THR A 57 8.85 -24.45 -23.84
C THR A 57 9.40 -25.42 -24.88
N LYS A 58 8.78 -26.59 -24.97
CA LYS A 58 9.08 -27.60 -25.99
C LYS A 58 8.79 -26.99 -27.36
N SER A 59 9.83 -26.83 -28.18
CA SER A 59 9.70 -26.52 -29.60
C SER A 59 8.99 -27.67 -30.29
N SER A 60 7.84 -27.41 -30.92
CA SER A 60 7.28 -28.30 -31.92
C SER A 60 7.34 -27.64 -33.29
N SER A 61 7.68 -28.48 -34.26
CA SER A 61 7.27 -28.41 -35.65
C SER A 61 7.86 -27.31 -36.54
N ALA A 62 8.83 -27.74 -37.35
CA ALA A 62 9.27 -27.07 -38.56
C ALA A 62 8.07 -26.76 -39.49
N ALA A 63 7.86 -25.49 -39.78
CA ALA A 63 7.03 -25.01 -40.88
C ALA A 63 7.92 -24.14 -41.79
N SER A 64 7.71 -24.32 -43.08
CA SER A 64 8.50 -23.80 -44.20
C SER A 64 8.75 -22.29 -44.10
N HIS A 65 10.01 -21.93 -44.37
CA HIS A 65 10.53 -20.58 -44.38
C HIS A 65 9.98 -19.80 -45.57
N ASP A 66 9.00 -18.93 -45.32
CA ASP A 66 8.57 -17.86 -46.22
C ASP A 66 9.34 -16.58 -45.82
N PRO A 67 10.29 -16.08 -46.63
CA PRO A 67 11.21 -15.03 -46.21
C PRO A 67 10.60 -13.63 -46.09
N ASP A 68 9.34 -13.42 -46.48
CA ASP A 68 8.69 -12.10 -46.44
C ASP A 68 7.52 -11.97 -45.45
N HIS A 69 7.23 -13.00 -44.66
CA HIS A 69 6.18 -12.91 -43.65
C HIS A 69 6.73 -12.40 -42.31
N ARG A 70 6.80 -11.07 -42.15
CA ARG A 70 6.89 -10.46 -40.82
C ARG A 70 5.63 -10.86 -40.05
N PRO A 71 5.68 -11.70 -39.01
CA PRO A 71 4.51 -11.93 -38.18
C PRO A 71 4.12 -10.58 -37.58
N ALA A 72 2.88 -10.15 -37.85
CA ALA A 72 2.32 -9.02 -37.13
C ALA A 72 2.54 -9.27 -35.64
N PRO A 73 2.91 -8.23 -34.85
CA PRO A 73 3.06 -8.39 -33.41
C PRO A 73 1.80 -9.08 -32.89
N PRO A 74 1.92 -10.17 -32.11
CA PRO A 74 0.74 -10.88 -31.62
C PRO A 74 -0.15 -9.83 -30.96
N ALA A 75 -1.37 -9.70 -31.47
CA ALA A 75 -2.35 -8.74 -30.95
C ALA A 75 -2.30 -8.86 -29.44
N ALA A 76 -1.88 -7.79 -28.75
CA ALA A 76 -1.71 -7.80 -27.31
C ALA A 76 -3.00 -8.34 -26.72
N ARG A 77 -2.96 -9.57 -26.19
CA ARG A 77 -4.12 -10.17 -25.55
C ARG A 77 -4.47 -9.18 -24.46
N ALA A 78 -5.59 -8.49 -24.63
CA ALA A 78 -6.12 -7.61 -23.60
C ALA A 78 -6.32 -8.50 -22.39
N TYR A 79 -5.39 -8.46 -21.45
CA TYR A 79 -5.59 -9.09 -20.16
C TYR A 79 -6.80 -8.35 -19.57
N PRO A 80 -7.89 -9.08 -19.24
CA PRO A 80 -9.02 -8.44 -18.61
C PRO A 80 -8.49 -7.75 -17.37
N SER A 81 -8.78 -6.46 -17.20
CA SER A 81 -8.31 -5.64 -16.07
C SER A 81 -8.59 -6.28 -14.70
N GLU A 82 -9.57 -7.19 -14.64
CA GLU A 82 -9.86 -8.04 -13.48
C GLU A 82 -8.71 -8.99 -13.09
N SER A 83 -7.92 -9.51 -14.04
CA SER A 83 -6.81 -10.42 -13.73
C SER A 83 -5.66 -9.70 -13.02
N LEU A 84 -5.34 -8.48 -13.45
CA LEU A 84 -4.29 -7.68 -12.83
C LEU A 84 -4.72 -7.19 -11.44
N ARG A 85 -5.99 -6.81 -11.30
CA ARG A 85 -6.59 -6.45 -10.02
C ARG A 85 -6.56 -7.62 -9.02
N ALA A 86 -6.83 -8.85 -9.47
CA ALA A 86 -6.73 -10.04 -8.64
C ALA A 86 -5.28 -10.31 -8.19
N LEU A 87 -4.29 -10.04 -9.05
CA LEU A 87 -2.87 -10.20 -8.72
C LEU A 87 -2.36 -9.15 -7.72
N LEU A 88 -2.83 -7.91 -7.82
CA LEU A 88 -2.43 -6.82 -6.91
C LEU A 88 -3.04 -6.96 -5.50
N GLY A 89 -4.09 -7.77 -5.34
CA GLY A 89 -4.72 -8.03 -4.05
C GLY A 89 -5.13 -6.76 -3.32
N ALA A 90 -4.54 -6.54 -2.14
CA ALA A 90 -4.83 -5.37 -1.29
C ALA A 90 -4.29 -4.04 -1.84
N LEU A 91 -3.40 -4.06 -2.84
CA LEU A 91 -2.87 -2.86 -3.49
C LEU A 91 -3.70 -2.44 -4.71
N ALA A 92 -4.66 -3.27 -5.10
CA ALA A 92 -5.53 -2.97 -6.22
C ALA A 92 -6.45 -1.79 -5.88
N PRO A 93 -6.63 -0.81 -6.78
CA PRO A 93 -7.55 0.29 -6.56
C PRO A 93 -8.98 -0.18 -6.31
N TYR A 94 -9.80 0.62 -5.63
CA TYR A 94 -11.19 0.25 -5.37
C TYR A 94 -11.99 0.23 -6.70
N PRO A 95 -12.91 -0.75 -6.94
CA PRO A 95 -13.62 -0.82 -8.20
C PRO A 95 -14.69 0.27 -8.22
N LEU A 96 -14.50 1.28 -9.07
CA LEU A 96 -15.45 2.38 -9.21
C LEU A 96 -16.79 1.92 -9.81
N ALA A 97 -16.75 0.94 -10.71
CA ALA A 97 -17.92 0.25 -11.23
C ALA A 97 -17.97 -1.16 -10.61
N MET A 98 -18.92 -1.38 -9.70
CA MET A 98 -19.23 -2.75 -9.30
C MET A 98 -20.13 -3.32 -10.39
N ALA A 99 -19.66 -4.36 -11.11
CA ALA A 99 -20.43 -4.99 -12.19
C ALA A 99 -21.85 -5.44 -11.75
N ASN A 100 -22.05 -5.60 -10.44
CA ASN A 100 -23.31 -6.01 -9.83
C ASN A 100 -23.86 -4.97 -8.82
N GLU A 101 -23.81 -3.65 -9.11
CA GLU A 101 -24.49 -2.67 -8.24
C GLU A 101 -25.98 -2.99 -8.04
N SER A 102 -26.61 -3.67 -9.01
CA SER A 102 -27.99 -4.17 -8.95
C SER A 102 -28.23 -5.32 -7.96
N GLN A 103 -27.18 -5.99 -7.45
CA GLN A 103 -27.30 -7.06 -6.45
C GLN A 103 -27.20 -6.56 -5.00
N ALA A 104 -26.90 -5.28 -4.79
CA ALA A 104 -26.95 -4.70 -3.46
C ALA A 104 -28.41 -4.64 -3.01
N GLY A 105 -28.87 -5.69 -2.31
CA GLY A 105 -30.27 -5.86 -1.92
C GLY A 105 -30.87 -4.56 -1.36
N GLU A 106 -31.93 -4.08 -2.00
CA GLU A 106 -32.67 -2.95 -1.47
C GLU A 106 -33.31 -3.34 -0.14
N VAL A 107 -33.45 -2.38 0.77
CA VAL A 107 -34.22 -2.62 2.00
C VAL A 107 -35.67 -2.88 1.55
N PRO A 108 -36.27 -4.03 1.92
CA PRO A 108 -37.64 -4.33 1.52
C PRO A 108 -38.60 -3.21 1.93
N PRO A 109 -39.64 -2.91 1.14
CA PRO A 109 -40.52 -1.76 1.39
C PRO A 109 -41.28 -1.82 2.72
N THR A 110 -41.40 -3.01 3.31
CA THR A 110 -42.03 -3.27 4.61
C THR A 110 -41.07 -3.16 5.79
N CYS A 111 -39.79 -2.85 5.57
CA CYS A 111 -38.76 -2.78 6.59
C CYS A 111 -38.23 -1.35 6.75
N GLU A 112 -37.75 -1.05 7.96
CA GLU A 112 -37.09 0.22 8.28
C GLU A 112 -35.63 0.01 8.66
N LEU A 113 -34.79 0.98 8.29
CA LEU A 113 -33.39 0.99 8.67
C LEU A 113 -33.25 1.49 10.10
N VAL A 114 -32.98 0.59 11.05
CA VAL A 114 -32.82 0.93 12.48
C VAL A 114 -31.38 1.27 12.85
N HIS A 115 -30.40 0.69 12.16
CA HIS A 115 -28.99 0.90 12.42
C HIS A 115 -28.18 0.75 11.13
N PHE A 116 -27.14 1.57 10.99
CA PHE A 116 -26.24 1.53 9.84
C PHE A 116 -24.82 1.87 10.30
N GLN A 117 -23.86 1.05 9.88
CA GLN A 117 -22.43 1.28 10.10
C GLN A 117 -21.68 1.10 8.78
N LEU A 118 -20.91 2.11 8.38
CA LEU A 118 -19.99 2.02 7.24
C LEU A 118 -18.58 1.78 7.74
N LEU A 119 -18.02 0.62 7.40
CA LEU A 119 -16.61 0.32 7.57
C LEU A 119 -15.96 0.36 6.19
N ALA A 120 -15.02 1.28 6.01
CA ALA A 120 -14.28 1.44 4.78
C ALA A 120 -12.79 1.41 5.08
N ARG A 121 -12.03 0.77 4.21
CA ARG A 121 -10.58 0.94 4.18
C ARG A 121 -10.25 2.36 3.68
N ASP A 122 -9.03 2.80 3.95
CA ASP A 122 -8.46 3.98 3.31
C ASP A 122 -8.48 3.89 1.78
N GLY A 123 -8.43 5.05 1.12
CA GLY A 123 -8.32 5.09 -0.34
C GLY A 123 -6.91 4.77 -0.79
N THR A 124 -6.70 4.70 -2.11
CA THR A 124 -5.37 4.45 -2.68
C THR A 124 -4.35 5.51 -2.23
N HIS A 125 -3.27 5.07 -1.59
CA HIS A 125 -2.17 5.91 -1.09
C HIS A 125 -0.89 5.71 -1.91
N TYR A 126 0.01 6.68 -1.83
CA TYR A 126 1.39 6.49 -2.23
C TYR A 126 2.10 5.51 -1.28
N PRO A 127 3.20 4.87 -1.72
CA PRO A 127 4.00 3.99 -0.87
C PRO A 127 4.43 4.68 0.43
N SER A 128 4.65 3.86 1.47
CA SER A 128 5.30 4.30 2.69
C SER A 128 6.77 4.67 2.44
N ALA A 129 7.40 5.35 3.41
CA ALA A 129 8.82 5.69 3.30
C ALA A 129 9.73 4.46 3.21
N ILE A 130 9.32 3.33 3.82
CA ILE A 130 10.06 2.06 3.76
C ILE A 130 9.94 1.47 2.35
N GLU A 131 8.72 1.37 1.81
CA GLU A 131 8.51 0.88 0.44
C GLU A 131 9.18 1.78 -0.60
N GLN A 132 9.24 3.09 -0.37
CA GLN A 132 9.98 4.03 -1.21
C GLN A 132 11.48 3.71 -1.21
N ALA A 133 12.07 3.42 -0.05
CA ALA A 133 13.47 3.02 0.03
C ALA A 133 13.74 1.69 -0.71
N ASP A 134 12.77 0.76 -0.71
CA ASP A 134 12.87 -0.48 -1.48
C ASP A 134 12.86 -0.21 -3.00
N PHE A 135 12.04 0.74 -3.47
CA PHE A 135 12.06 1.17 -4.88
C PHE A 135 13.39 1.83 -5.26
N ASP A 136 13.96 2.66 -4.39
CA ASP A 136 15.27 3.30 -4.61
C ASP A 136 16.41 2.26 -4.66
N ALA A 137 16.32 1.23 -3.80
CA ALA A 137 17.26 0.11 -3.81
C ALA A 137 17.13 -0.71 -5.10
N LEU A 138 15.91 -0.96 -5.57
CA LEU A 138 15.64 -1.63 -6.84
C LEU A 138 16.20 -0.84 -8.02
N GLU A 139 16.03 0.48 -8.06
CA GLU A 139 16.60 1.33 -9.10
C GLU A 139 18.12 1.19 -9.14
N THR A 140 18.76 1.23 -7.97
CA THR A 140 20.20 1.07 -7.85
C THR A 140 20.65 -0.28 -8.39
N ALA A 141 19.96 -1.36 -8.03
CA ALA A 141 20.26 -2.70 -8.53
C ALA A 141 20.08 -2.81 -10.06
N LEU A 142 19.00 -2.26 -10.62
CA LEU A 142 18.73 -2.25 -12.06
C LEU A 142 19.82 -1.51 -12.84
N ARG A 143 20.33 -0.38 -12.31
CA ARG A 143 21.42 0.39 -12.92
C ARG A 143 22.74 -0.37 -12.89
N VAL A 144 23.09 -0.98 -11.75
CA VAL A 144 24.35 -1.75 -11.60
C VAL A 144 24.38 -2.98 -12.51
N HIS A 145 23.24 -3.64 -12.69
CA HIS A 145 23.12 -4.87 -13.47
C HIS A 145 22.52 -4.67 -14.87
N ALA A 146 22.50 -3.43 -15.37
CA ALA A 146 21.88 -3.10 -16.64
C ALA A 146 22.51 -3.88 -17.82
N SER A 147 21.68 -4.53 -18.63
CA SER A 147 22.09 -5.21 -19.86
C SER A 147 21.64 -4.44 -21.10
N ALA A 148 22.45 -4.44 -22.15
CA ALA A 148 22.10 -3.88 -23.45
C ALA A 148 20.89 -4.60 -24.10
N GLU A 149 20.64 -5.86 -23.71
CA GLU A 149 19.51 -6.66 -24.22
C GLU A 149 18.18 -6.34 -23.53
N TRP A 150 18.20 -5.62 -22.40
CA TRP A 150 16.98 -5.24 -21.71
C TRP A 150 16.16 -4.22 -22.51
N PRO A 151 14.83 -4.27 -22.37
CA PRO A 151 13.97 -3.27 -22.99
C PRO A 151 14.29 -1.87 -22.44
N ALA A 152 14.22 -0.85 -23.29
CA ALA A 152 14.62 0.52 -22.96
C ALA A 152 13.94 1.05 -21.69
N TRP A 153 12.63 0.78 -21.54
CA TRP A 153 11.85 1.23 -20.39
C TRP A 153 12.41 0.73 -19.04
N LEU A 154 13.04 -0.45 -19.00
CA LEU A 154 13.60 -1.02 -17.78
C LEU A 154 14.98 -0.43 -17.47
N ARG A 155 15.78 -0.19 -18.51
CA ARG A 155 17.11 0.44 -18.38
C ARG A 155 17.01 1.90 -17.95
N GLU A 156 15.94 2.56 -18.37
CA GLU A 156 15.64 3.97 -18.09
C GLU A 156 14.67 4.13 -16.91
N TRP A 157 14.27 3.02 -16.27
CA TRP A 157 13.36 3.06 -15.14
C TRP A 157 13.99 3.80 -13.98
N GLN A 158 13.21 4.66 -13.34
CA GLN A 158 13.61 5.44 -12.17
C GLN A 158 12.57 5.23 -11.07
N SER A 159 13.04 5.19 -9.83
CA SER A 159 12.17 5.16 -8.67
C SER A 159 11.32 6.43 -8.66
N PRO A 160 9.99 6.31 -8.62
CA PRO A 160 9.14 7.48 -8.59
C PRO A 160 9.16 8.12 -7.20
N ALA A 161 9.41 9.43 -7.15
CA ALA A 161 9.40 10.18 -5.89
C ALA A 161 7.98 10.60 -5.52
N TYR A 162 7.40 9.95 -4.50
CA TYR A 162 6.07 10.27 -4.01
C TYR A 162 6.07 10.80 -2.58
N PRO A 163 5.09 11.64 -2.20
CA PRO A 163 4.90 12.00 -0.82
C PRO A 163 4.37 10.78 -0.04
N PRO A 164 5.10 10.28 0.96
CA PRO A 164 4.83 8.97 1.55
C PRO A 164 3.47 8.94 2.27
N GLU A 165 2.77 7.82 2.12
CA GLU A 165 1.46 7.54 2.74
C GLU A 165 0.34 8.55 2.44
N GLN A 166 0.56 9.50 1.53
CA GLN A 166 -0.46 10.47 1.18
C GLN A 166 -1.50 9.85 0.24
N LEU A 167 -2.75 10.26 0.43
CA LEU A 167 -3.86 9.90 -0.44
C LEU A 167 -3.65 10.44 -1.85
N THR A 168 -3.61 9.52 -2.81
CA THR A 168 -3.50 9.85 -4.23
C THR A 168 -4.75 10.58 -4.71
N GLY A 169 -4.69 11.20 -5.90
CA GLY A 169 -5.90 11.75 -6.54
C GLY A 169 -6.98 10.67 -6.75
N GLN A 170 -6.56 9.47 -7.12
CA GLN A 170 -7.44 8.31 -7.25
C GLN A 170 -8.08 7.91 -5.92
N GLY A 171 -7.29 7.82 -4.84
CA GLY A 171 -7.80 7.51 -3.51
C GLY A 171 -8.85 8.51 -3.02
N ARG A 172 -8.68 9.80 -3.32
CA ARG A 172 -9.71 10.83 -3.02
C ARG A 172 -10.99 10.58 -3.79
N GLN A 173 -10.89 10.25 -5.07
CA GLN A 173 -12.04 9.95 -5.91
C GLN A 173 -12.78 8.69 -5.43
N GLU A 174 -12.06 7.64 -5.04
CA GLU A 174 -12.62 6.40 -4.50
C GLU A 174 -13.50 6.68 -3.27
N LEU A 175 -12.96 7.44 -2.31
CA LEU A 175 -13.69 7.80 -1.09
C LEU A 175 -14.88 8.72 -1.39
N ALA A 176 -14.73 9.69 -2.31
CA ALA A 176 -15.82 10.56 -2.72
C ALA A 176 -16.98 9.78 -3.37
N GLN A 177 -16.66 8.83 -4.26
CA GLN A 177 -17.67 7.99 -4.91
C GLN A 177 -18.33 7.02 -3.92
N LEU A 178 -17.57 6.48 -2.95
CA LEU A 178 -18.13 5.70 -1.87
C LEU A 178 -19.16 6.51 -1.06
N ALA A 179 -18.81 7.74 -0.70
CA ALA A 179 -19.73 8.65 0.00
C ALA A 179 -20.98 8.97 -0.84
N GLN A 180 -20.83 9.22 -2.14
CA GLN A 180 -21.97 9.49 -3.04
C GLN A 180 -22.93 8.30 -3.13
N ARG A 181 -22.41 7.07 -3.29
CA ARG A 181 -23.24 5.85 -3.37
C ARG A 181 -23.98 5.60 -2.07
N ASP A 182 -23.29 5.80 -0.96
CA ASP A 182 -23.86 5.67 0.35
C ASP A 182 -24.99 6.69 0.60
N VAL A 183 -24.77 7.97 0.30
CA VAL A 183 -25.81 9.00 0.38
C VAL A 183 -26.97 8.62 -0.52
N LYS A 184 -26.72 8.27 -1.78
CA LYS A 184 -27.76 7.88 -2.73
C LYS A 184 -28.61 6.72 -2.20
N ARG A 185 -27.98 5.71 -1.57
CA ARG A 185 -28.66 4.53 -1.05
C ARG A 185 -29.47 4.84 0.21
N TYR A 186 -28.89 5.57 1.17
CA TYR A 186 -29.49 5.71 2.50
C TYR A 186 -30.20 7.05 2.75
N ARG A 187 -30.22 7.96 1.77
CA ARG A 187 -30.88 9.29 1.87
C ARG A 187 -32.32 9.21 2.37
N ARG A 188 -33.09 8.18 1.99
CA ARG A 188 -34.49 8.02 2.41
C ARG A 188 -34.62 7.96 3.93
N TRP A 189 -33.71 7.26 4.62
CA TRP A 189 -33.78 7.05 6.07
C TRP A 189 -32.96 8.10 6.84
N LEU A 190 -31.86 8.58 6.25
CA LEU A 190 -30.94 9.49 6.94
C LEU A 190 -31.19 10.98 6.63
N HIS A 191 -32.00 11.32 5.63
CA HIS A 191 -32.30 12.71 5.24
C HIS A 191 -31.03 13.58 5.12
N SER A 192 -30.92 14.68 5.88
CA SER A 192 -29.74 15.55 5.91
C SER A 192 -28.54 14.91 6.62
N LEU A 193 -28.77 13.99 7.57
CA LEU A 193 -27.71 13.26 8.28
C LEU A 193 -26.87 12.42 7.32
N ALA A 194 -27.42 12.02 6.16
CA ALA A 194 -26.68 11.33 5.11
C ALA A 194 -25.49 12.16 4.61
N TYR A 195 -25.65 13.48 4.46
CA TYR A 195 -24.59 14.36 3.99
C TYR A 195 -23.70 14.81 5.16
N GLU A 196 -24.31 15.16 6.30
CA GLU A 196 -23.59 15.64 7.48
C GLU A 196 -22.62 14.60 8.04
N ARG A 197 -22.98 13.32 8.01
CA ARG A 197 -22.09 12.26 8.48
C ARG A 197 -20.79 12.18 7.68
N HIS A 198 -20.79 12.48 6.37
CA HIS A 198 -19.58 12.47 5.55
C HIS A 198 -18.81 13.78 5.69
N ARG A 199 -19.49 14.87 6.02
CA ARG A 199 -18.87 16.15 6.38
C ARG A 199 -18.13 16.09 7.72
N ASN A 200 -18.67 15.32 8.66
CA ASN A 200 -18.15 15.12 10.01
C ASN A 200 -17.51 13.73 10.20
N ALA A 201 -17.38 12.93 9.14
CA ALA A 201 -16.81 11.60 9.21
C ALA A 201 -15.35 11.72 9.64
N TRP A 202 -15.09 11.33 10.88
CA TRP A 202 -13.76 10.93 11.28
C TRP A 202 -13.50 9.59 10.58
N TYR A 203 -12.88 9.64 9.40
CA TYR A 203 -12.12 8.51 8.91
C TYR A 203 -11.06 8.29 9.98
N ALA A 204 -11.29 7.32 10.86
CA ALA A 204 -10.35 6.99 11.92
C ALA A 204 -9.04 6.59 11.24
N SER A 205 -8.14 7.55 11.03
CA SER A 205 -6.79 7.26 10.57
C SER A 205 -6.17 6.47 11.71
N ALA A 206 -5.92 5.19 11.47
CA ALA A 206 -5.18 4.34 12.41
C ALA A 206 -3.73 4.83 12.67
N ALA A 207 -3.35 6.00 12.15
CA ALA A 207 -2.24 6.79 12.64
C ALA A 207 -2.62 7.57 13.92
N MET A 208 -3.00 6.85 14.98
CA MET A 208 -2.71 7.37 16.32
C MET A 208 -1.20 7.15 16.53
N PRO A 209 -0.40 8.20 16.76
CA PRO A 209 1.00 8.00 17.12
C PRO A 209 1.04 7.14 18.38
N ARG A 210 1.69 5.97 18.31
CA ARG A 210 2.00 5.16 19.49
C ARG A 210 3.04 5.84 20.35
#